data_AF-A0A176SUT7-F1
#
_entry.id   AF-A0A176SUT7-F1
#
_cell.length_a   1.000
_cell.length_b   1.000
_cell.length_c   1.000
_cell.angle_alpha   90.00
_cell.angle_beta   90.00
_cell.angle_gamma   90.00
#
_symmetry.space_group_name_H-M   'P 1'
#
loop_
_entity.id
_entity.type
_entity.pdbx_description
1 polymer ?
#
loop_
_entity_poly.entity_id
_entity_poly.type
_entity_poly.pdbx_seq_one_letter_code
_entity_poly.pdbx_strand_id
1 'polypeptide(L)'
;MNKLLTILLLIFLFLSCKNDKKSELEFYAENQTSFFDLRNGDWTKNSWIRKPKNLKMVHESFKKFGYDKLERLIFKSDNEFLIQGIYIKQNFENLMDSLELTYNKPEIQTKYYAEFWNRRKAEKNDSIVYEIIQEFNSMKSEKKRLNYENQFVNDTLVDLLKIEFDNENLNSKNAESDFYTLKKYGLHQSAYNLLYERAEYSEMDLDRQKLKQELSKITEYRNAWLIDTEK
;
A
#
# COMPACT_ATOMS: atom_id res chain seq x y z
N MET A 1 38.96 43.74 -27.05
CA MET A 1 38.61 42.38 -27.56
C MET A 1 37.82 41.49 -26.60
N ASN A 2 37.60 41.85 -25.33
CA ASN A 2 36.92 40.94 -24.39
C ASN A 2 35.39 41.06 -24.34
N LYS A 3 34.79 42.24 -24.59
CA LYS A 3 33.33 42.41 -24.41
C LYS A 3 32.48 41.63 -25.43
N LEU A 4 32.95 41.52 -26.67
CA LEU A 4 32.25 40.78 -27.74
C LEU A 4 32.30 39.27 -27.52
N LEU A 5 33.43 38.75 -27.02
CA LEU A 5 33.58 37.35 -26.66
C LEU A 5 32.69 36.98 -25.47
N THR A 6 32.59 37.85 -24.46
CA THR A 6 31.70 37.66 -23.30
C THR A 6 30.22 37.64 -23.70
N ILE A 7 29.82 38.51 -24.63
CA ILE A 7 28.44 38.56 -25.14
C ILE A 7 28.11 37.28 -25.94
N LEU A 8 29.04 36.79 -26.76
CA LEU A 8 28.87 35.53 -27.50
C LEU A 8 28.75 34.31 -26.57
N LEU A 9 29.56 34.25 -25.51
CA LEU A 9 29.47 33.20 -24.48
C LEU A 9 28.15 33.25 -23.71
N LEU A 10 27.64 34.44 -23.39
CA LEU A 10 26.32 34.60 -22.75
C LEU A 10 25.18 34.14 -23.67
N ILE A 11 25.22 34.45 -24.95
CA ILE A 11 24.20 34.02 -25.93
C ILE A 11 24.18 32.49 -26.06
N PHE A 12 25.34 31.83 -26.07
CA PHE A 12 25.42 30.36 -26.08
C PHE A 12 24.88 29.72 -24.78
N LEU A 13 25.06 30.37 -23.62
CA LEU A 13 24.50 29.91 -22.35
C LEU A 13 22.97 30.00 -22.31
N PHE A 14 22.36 31.01 -22.96
CA PHE A 14 20.90 31.15 -23.03
C PHE A 14 20.23 30.30 -24.13
N LEU A 15 20.97 29.91 -25.18
CA LEU A 15 20.47 29.00 -26.22
C LEU A 15 20.51 27.52 -25.82
N SER A 16 21.21 27.17 -24.73
CA SER A 16 21.28 25.79 -24.25
C SER A 16 20.10 25.39 -23.35
N CYS A 17 19.12 26.27 -23.14
CA CYS A 17 17.81 25.85 -22.66
C CYS A 17 17.15 25.00 -23.74
N LYS A 18 17.45 23.70 -23.69
CA LYS A 18 16.64 22.67 -24.33
C LYS A 18 15.20 22.97 -23.91
N ASN A 19 14.35 23.27 -24.88
CA ASN A 19 12.91 23.16 -24.70
C ASN A 19 12.65 21.67 -24.46
N ASP A 20 12.91 21.20 -23.24
CA ASP A 20 12.20 20.04 -22.73
C ASP A 20 10.75 20.50 -22.76
N LYS A 21 10.06 20.12 -23.84
CA LYS A 21 8.60 20.11 -23.86
C LYS A 21 8.22 19.58 -22.48
N LYS A 22 7.60 20.40 -21.63
CA LYS A 22 6.83 19.88 -20.50
C LYS A 22 5.98 18.79 -21.14
N SER A 23 6.33 17.53 -20.90
CA SER A 23 5.50 16.45 -21.36
C SER A 23 4.14 16.77 -20.79
N GLU A 24 3.12 16.90 -21.66
CA GLU A 24 1.76 16.98 -21.17
C GLU A 24 1.61 15.86 -20.14
N LEU A 25 1.17 16.22 -18.93
CA LEU A 25 0.99 15.23 -17.87
C LEU A 25 -0.03 14.22 -18.40
N GLU A 26 0.44 13.00 -18.66
CA GLU A 26 -0.41 11.93 -19.15
C GLU A 26 -1.06 11.25 -17.95
N PHE A 27 -2.39 11.20 -17.95
CA PHE A 27 -3.14 10.46 -16.95
C PHE A 27 -3.72 9.20 -17.56
N TYR A 28 -3.77 8.15 -16.76
CA TYR A 28 -4.27 6.84 -17.17
C TYR A 28 -5.45 6.42 -16.30
N ALA A 29 -6.33 5.59 -16.88
CA ALA A 29 -7.50 5.07 -16.19
C ALA A 29 -7.08 4.31 -14.92
N GLU A 30 -7.80 4.55 -13.81
CA GLU A 30 -7.57 3.81 -12.57
C GLU A 30 -8.91 3.37 -11.99
N ASN A 31 -9.07 2.05 -11.89
CA ASN A 31 -10.22 1.42 -11.26
C ASN A 31 -10.17 1.62 -9.73
N GLN A 32 -11.31 2.00 -9.16
CA GLN A 32 -11.44 2.19 -7.71
C GLN A 32 -12.06 0.93 -7.10
N THR A 33 -11.21 0.03 -6.61
CA THR A 33 -11.67 -1.16 -5.90
C THR A 33 -12.43 -0.76 -4.63
N SER A 34 -13.25 -1.68 -4.09
CA SER A 34 -13.99 -1.40 -2.85
C SER A 34 -13.10 -1.09 -1.63
N PHE A 35 -11.81 -1.43 -1.71
CA PHE A 35 -10.80 -1.20 -0.69
C PHE A 35 -9.81 -0.07 -1.08
N PHE A 36 -10.06 0.67 -2.16
CA PHE A 36 -9.17 1.71 -2.68
C PHE A 36 -8.79 2.76 -1.61
N ASP A 37 -9.78 3.19 -0.83
CA ASP A 37 -9.59 4.18 0.22
C ASP A 37 -8.77 3.69 1.42
N LEU A 38 -8.49 2.37 1.52
CA LEU A 38 -7.53 1.88 2.52
C LEU A 38 -6.12 2.40 2.26
N ARG A 39 -5.81 2.64 0.99
CA ARG A 39 -4.52 3.14 0.56
C ARG A 39 -4.53 4.65 0.32
N ASN A 40 -5.58 5.13 -0.34
CA ASN A 40 -5.63 6.48 -0.89
C ASN A 40 -6.53 7.44 -0.09
N GLY A 41 -7.11 6.97 1.02
CA GLY A 41 -7.99 7.74 1.90
C GLY A 41 -7.57 7.69 3.37
N ASP A 42 -8.35 8.35 4.21
CA ASP A 42 -8.19 8.29 5.66
C ASP A 42 -8.82 7.00 6.19
N TRP A 43 -8.02 5.94 6.29
CA TRP A 43 -8.48 4.63 6.77
C TRP A 43 -9.03 4.68 8.19
N THR A 44 -8.63 5.67 9.01
CA THR A 44 -9.15 5.83 10.38
C THR A 44 -10.63 6.22 10.38
N LYS A 45 -11.13 6.82 9.29
CA LYS A 45 -12.53 7.23 9.09
C LYS A 45 -13.30 6.33 8.13
N ASN A 46 -12.63 5.34 7.53
CA ASN A 46 -13.22 4.47 6.54
C ASN A 46 -14.27 3.53 7.17
N SER A 47 -15.54 3.70 6.83
CA SER A 47 -16.64 2.85 7.33
C SER A 47 -16.72 1.51 6.62
N TRP A 48 -16.15 1.38 5.41
CA TRP A 48 -16.13 0.12 4.68
C TRP A 48 -15.30 -0.93 5.42
N ILE A 49 -14.09 -0.60 5.88
CA ILE A 49 -13.24 -1.56 6.58
C ILE A 49 -13.79 -1.96 7.95
N ARG A 50 -14.62 -1.13 8.58
CA ARG A 50 -15.22 -1.43 9.89
C ARG A 50 -16.31 -2.52 9.82
N LYS A 51 -16.75 -2.94 8.63
CA LYS A 51 -17.74 -4.01 8.49
C LYS A 51 -17.09 -5.38 8.77
N PRO A 52 -17.73 -6.27 9.54
CA PRO A 52 -17.13 -7.56 9.89
C PRO A 52 -16.68 -8.41 8.70
N LYS A 53 -17.51 -8.49 7.66
CA LYS A 53 -17.19 -9.22 6.42
C LYS A 53 -15.92 -8.68 5.73
N ASN A 54 -15.71 -7.37 5.78
CA ASN A 54 -14.57 -6.73 5.13
C ASN A 54 -13.29 -6.92 5.96
N LEU A 55 -13.39 -6.87 7.29
CA LEU A 55 -12.29 -7.24 8.19
C LEU A 55 -11.84 -8.68 7.95
N LYS A 56 -12.80 -9.62 7.90
CA LYS A 56 -12.50 -11.04 7.61
C LYS A 56 -11.83 -11.18 6.23
N MET A 57 -12.37 -10.55 5.19
CA MET A 57 -11.77 -10.62 3.85
C MET A 57 -10.33 -10.08 3.82
N VAL A 58 -10.07 -8.93 4.43
CA VAL A 58 -8.73 -8.34 4.46
C VAL A 58 -7.78 -9.20 5.28
N HIS A 59 -8.21 -9.69 6.44
CA HIS A 59 -7.43 -10.58 7.28
C HIS A 59 -7.03 -11.88 6.55
N GLU A 60 -7.98 -12.55 5.91
CA GLU A 60 -7.72 -13.78 5.16
C GLU A 60 -6.80 -13.53 3.95
N SER A 61 -6.94 -12.38 3.30
CA SER A 61 -6.04 -11.94 2.22
C SER A 61 -4.62 -11.67 2.74
N PHE A 62 -4.49 -11.05 3.92
CA PHE A 62 -3.21 -10.81 4.58
C PHE A 62 -2.54 -12.12 5.03
N LYS A 63 -3.30 -13.09 5.53
CA LYS A 63 -2.79 -14.44 5.83
C LYS A 63 -2.26 -15.15 4.57
N LYS A 64 -3.00 -15.05 3.45
CA LYS A 64 -2.57 -15.63 2.16
C LYS A 64 -1.27 -14.97 1.67
N PHE A 65 -1.19 -13.65 1.74
CA PHE A 65 0.00 -12.88 1.34
C PHE A 65 1.21 -13.17 2.25
N GLY A 66 1.00 -13.11 3.57
CA GLY A 66 2.04 -13.25 4.59
C GLY A 66 2.07 -12.03 5.52
N TYR A 67 1.65 -12.21 6.77
CA TYR A 67 1.67 -11.15 7.78
C TYR A 67 3.07 -10.66 8.13
N ASP A 68 4.08 -11.52 8.01
CA ASP A 68 5.48 -11.20 8.24
C ASP A 68 5.97 -10.11 7.28
N LYS A 69 5.54 -10.14 6.01
CA LYS A 69 5.87 -9.11 5.01
C LYS A 69 5.22 -7.78 5.36
N LEU A 70 3.95 -7.79 5.81
CA LEU A 70 3.21 -6.58 6.17
C LEU A 70 3.73 -5.96 7.46
N GLU A 71 4.13 -6.78 8.43
CA GLU A 71 4.66 -6.30 9.71
C GLU A 71 5.98 -5.55 9.56
N ARG A 72 6.79 -5.89 8.55
CA ARG A 72 8.02 -5.13 8.21
C ARG A 72 7.74 -3.66 7.83
N LEU A 73 6.49 -3.33 7.46
CA LEU A 73 6.08 -1.96 7.16
C LEU A 73 5.79 -1.13 8.43
N ILE A 74 5.78 -1.78 9.60
CA ILE A 74 5.55 -1.13 10.89
C ILE A 74 6.91 -0.79 11.50
N PHE A 75 7.18 0.49 11.69
CA PHE A 75 8.33 0.91 12.49
C PHE A 75 7.99 0.71 13.96
N LYS A 76 8.76 -0.10 14.67
CA LYS A 76 8.56 -0.41 16.09
C LYS A 76 9.78 0.01 16.90
N SER A 77 9.55 0.63 18.05
CA SER A 77 10.53 0.83 19.11
C SER A 77 10.05 0.20 20.41
N ASP A 78 10.87 0.28 21.46
CA ASP A 78 10.54 -0.32 22.76
C ASP A 78 9.22 0.19 23.33
N ASN A 79 8.86 1.45 23.05
CA ASN A 79 7.76 2.15 23.72
C ASN A 79 6.75 2.78 22.75
N GLU A 80 6.98 2.69 21.44
CA GLU A 80 6.11 3.28 20.44
C GLU A 80 6.15 2.50 19.12
N PHE A 81 5.22 2.78 18.23
CA PHE A 81 5.30 2.35 16.84
C PHE A 81 4.64 3.36 15.90
N LEU A 82 5.05 3.29 14.64
CA LEU A 82 4.55 4.11 13.55
C LEU A 82 4.08 3.19 12.41
N ILE A 83 2.84 3.35 11.99
CA ILE A 83 2.25 2.64 10.85
C ILE A 83 1.51 3.64 9.96
N GLN A 84 1.90 3.75 8.69
CA GLN A 84 1.28 4.65 7.72
C GLN A 84 1.06 6.09 8.25
N GLY A 85 2.07 6.67 8.90
CA GLY A 85 2.00 8.03 9.45
C GLY A 85 1.25 8.15 10.79
N ILE A 86 0.72 7.07 11.34
CA ILE A 86 0.04 7.06 12.65
C ILE A 86 1.02 6.63 13.72
N TYR A 87 1.35 7.58 14.59
CA TYR A 87 2.22 7.39 15.75
C TYR A 87 1.40 6.94 16.95
N ILE A 88 1.80 5.83 17.57
CA ILE A 88 1.18 5.28 18.79
C ILE A 88 2.26 5.16 19.85
N LYS A 89 2.10 5.92 20.94
CA LYS A 89 3.02 5.94 22.09
C LYS A 89 2.78 4.75 23.03
N GLN A 90 2.88 3.55 22.50
CA GLN A 90 2.82 2.30 23.26
C GLN A 90 3.64 1.23 22.55
N ASN A 91 4.23 0.30 23.30
CA ASN A 91 4.87 -0.87 22.70
C ASN A 91 3.85 -1.67 21.88
N PHE A 92 4.21 -2.05 20.65
CA PHE A 92 3.32 -2.76 19.73
C PHE A 92 2.84 -4.11 20.29
N GLU A 93 3.76 -4.91 20.81
CA GLU A 93 3.45 -6.26 21.34
C GLU A 93 2.54 -6.15 22.57
N ASN A 94 2.88 -5.26 23.51
CA ASN A 94 2.05 -5.03 24.71
C ASN A 94 0.65 -4.54 24.36
N LEU A 95 0.50 -3.69 23.33
CA LEU A 95 -0.80 -3.24 22.86
C LEU A 95 -1.63 -4.43 22.35
N MET A 96 -1.05 -5.28 21.50
CA MET A 96 -1.74 -6.44 20.93
C MET A 96 -2.15 -7.44 22.01
N ASP A 97 -1.25 -7.77 22.94
CA ASP A 97 -1.53 -8.65 24.08
C ASP A 97 -2.62 -8.07 24.98
N SER A 98 -2.53 -6.77 25.30
CA SER A 98 -3.51 -6.11 26.16
C SER A 98 -4.90 -6.06 25.52
N LEU A 99 -4.98 -5.84 24.20
CA LEU A 99 -6.24 -5.88 23.50
C LEU A 99 -6.87 -7.28 23.60
N GLU A 100 -6.11 -8.34 23.33
CA GLU A 100 -6.59 -9.72 23.47
C GLU A 100 -7.08 -10.01 24.90
N LEU A 101 -6.25 -9.70 25.90
CA LEU A 101 -6.53 -10.01 27.31
C LEU A 101 -7.80 -9.32 27.81
N THR A 102 -8.05 -8.09 27.36
CA THR A 102 -9.14 -7.24 27.85
C THR A 102 -10.48 -7.47 27.17
N TYR A 103 -10.55 -8.25 26.09
CA TYR A 103 -11.82 -8.52 25.41
C TYR A 103 -12.81 -9.21 26.35
N ASN A 104 -14.00 -8.61 26.52
CA ASN A 104 -15.06 -9.06 27.43
C ASN A 104 -14.64 -9.24 28.91
N LYS A 105 -13.58 -8.55 29.34
CA LYS A 105 -13.11 -8.52 30.74
C LYS A 105 -13.07 -7.10 31.30
N PRO A 106 -14.24 -6.49 31.59
CA PRO A 106 -14.31 -5.09 32.05
C PRO A 106 -13.51 -4.82 33.33
N GLU A 107 -13.31 -5.83 34.18
CA GLU A 107 -12.60 -5.74 35.46
C GLU A 107 -11.10 -5.43 35.34
N ILE A 108 -10.49 -5.75 34.20
CA ILE A 108 -9.06 -5.45 33.92
C ILE A 108 -8.87 -4.37 32.85
N GLN A 109 -9.97 -3.78 32.34
CA GLN A 109 -9.89 -2.75 31.31
C GLN A 109 -9.45 -1.40 31.91
N THR A 110 -8.38 -0.83 31.36
CA THR A 110 -8.11 0.60 31.51
C THR A 110 -9.08 1.41 30.63
N LYS A 111 -9.16 2.73 30.85
CA LYS A 111 -10.02 3.63 30.07
C LYS A 111 -9.86 3.43 28.55
N TYR A 112 -8.62 3.31 28.08
CA TYR A 112 -8.33 3.14 26.65
C TYR A 112 -8.94 1.85 26.08
N TYR A 113 -8.73 0.71 26.73
CA TYR A 113 -9.23 -0.59 26.25
C TYR A 113 -10.75 -0.69 26.34
N ALA A 114 -11.35 -0.12 27.40
CA ALA A 114 -12.80 -0.01 27.50
C ALA A 114 -13.39 0.81 26.33
N GLU A 115 -12.82 1.98 26.03
CA GLU A 115 -13.26 2.80 24.91
C GLU A 115 -13.05 2.10 23.56
N PHE A 116 -11.93 1.40 23.37
CA PHE A 116 -11.69 0.61 22.18
C PHE A 116 -12.78 -0.44 21.96
N TRP A 117 -13.01 -1.31 22.95
CA TRP A 117 -13.98 -2.40 22.81
C TRP A 117 -15.42 -1.89 22.73
N ASN A 118 -15.77 -0.81 23.43
CA ASN A 118 -17.09 -0.20 23.32
C ASN A 118 -17.35 0.34 21.90
N ARG A 119 -16.35 0.95 21.24
CA ARG A 119 -16.48 1.36 19.84
C ARG A 119 -16.69 0.16 18.91
N ARG A 120 -15.92 -0.92 19.09
CA ARG A 120 -16.06 -2.13 18.28
C ARG A 120 -17.43 -2.80 18.44
N LYS A 121 -17.94 -2.84 19.68
CA LYS A 121 -19.30 -3.33 19.99
C LYS A 121 -20.38 -2.46 19.35
N ALA A 122 -20.24 -1.14 19.41
CA ALA A 122 -21.17 -0.21 18.75
C ALA A 122 -21.17 -0.39 17.22
N GLU A 123 -20.02 -0.69 16.64
CA GLU A 123 -19.86 -1.01 15.21
C GLU A 123 -20.25 -2.45 14.84
N LYS A 124 -20.57 -3.28 15.85
CA LYS A 124 -20.90 -4.72 15.72
C LYS A 124 -19.80 -5.52 15.02
N ASN A 125 -18.54 -5.19 15.31
CA ASN A 125 -17.36 -5.84 14.75
C ASN A 125 -16.36 -6.34 15.82
N ASP A 126 -16.75 -6.30 17.09
CA ASP A 126 -15.90 -6.68 18.21
C ASP A 126 -15.44 -8.13 18.16
N SER A 127 -16.33 -9.08 17.81
CA SER A 127 -15.96 -10.50 17.74
C SER A 127 -14.92 -10.79 16.66
N ILE A 128 -15.07 -10.23 15.46
CA ILE A 128 -14.09 -10.44 14.37
C ILE A 128 -12.77 -9.71 14.65
N VAL A 129 -12.81 -8.53 15.29
CA VAL A 129 -11.58 -7.83 15.68
C VAL A 129 -10.83 -8.65 16.73
N TYR A 130 -11.53 -9.24 17.70
CA TYR A 130 -10.93 -10.13 18.68
C TYR A 130 -10.30 -11.37 18.02
N GLU A 131 -11.03 -12.05 17.12
CA GLU A 131 -10.52 -13.20 16.35
C GLU A 131 -9.22 -12.85 15.62
N ILE A 132 -9.19 -11.72 14.90
CA ILE A 132 -8.00 -11.26 14.18
C ILE A 132 -6.81 -11.02 15.12
N ILE A 133 -7.04 -10.39 16.27
CA ILE A 133 -5.98 -10.11 17.26
C ILE A 133 -5.45 -11.43 17.83
N GLN A 134 -6.34 -12.35 18.19
CA GLN A 134 -5.98 -13.66 18.72
C GLN A 134 -5.15 -14.47 17.71
N GLU A 135 -5.60 -14.55 16.46
CA GLU A 135 -4.85 -15.25 15.41
C GLU A 135 -3.47 -14.61 15.19
N PHE A 136 -3.40 -13.27 15.14
CA PHE A 136 -2.15 -12.54 14.99
C PHE A 136 -1.17 -12.82 16.15
N ASN A 137 -1.64 -12.80 17.39
CA ASN A 137 -0.82 -13.13 18.55
C ASN A 137 -0.35 -14.59 18.53
N SER A 138 -1.23 -15.54 18.20
CA SER A 138 -0.85 -16.95 18.10
C SER A 138 0.24 -17.20 17.04
N MET A 139 0.20 -16.47 15.92
CA MET A 139 1.22 -16.56 14.87
C MET A 139 2.60 -16.19 15.42
N LYS A 140 2.67 -15.15 16.27
CA LYS A 140 3.92 -14.70 16.88
C LYS A 140 4.46 -15.69 17.89
N SER A 141 3.57 -16.21 18.75
CA SER A 141 3.96 -17.15 19.80
C SER A 141 4.45 -18.47 19.21
N GLU A 142 3.73 -19.01 18.21
CA GLU A 142 4.00 -20.32 17.64
C GLU A 142 5.01 -20.32 16.48
N LYS A 143 5.35 -19.15 15.93
CA LYS A 143 6.17 -18.99 14.71
C LYS A 143 5.66 -19.82 13.52
N LYS A 144 4.35 -20.09 13.47
CA LYS A 144 3.71 -20.84 12.39
C LYS A 144 2.98 -19.91 11.45
N ARG A 145 2.99 -20.29 10.17
CA ARG A 145 2.14 -19.65 9.17
C ARG A 145 0.67 -19.94 9.50
N LEU A 146 -0.15 -18.90 9.58
CA LEU A 146 -1.59 -19.07 9.75
C LEU A 146 -2.21 -19.68 8.49
N ASN A 147 -3.13 -20.62 8.69
CA ASN A 147 -3.99 -21.08 7.62
C ASN A 147 -5.01 -19.99 7.26
N TYR A 148 -5.39 -19.93 5.99
CA TYR A 148 -6.40 -19.01 5.51
C TYR A 148 -7.57 -19.73 4.84
N GLU A 149 -8.72 -19.10 4.90
CA GLU A 149 -9.97 -19.59 4.33
C GLU A 149 -10.18 -19.00 2.94
N ASN A 150 -9.92 -19.79 1.89
CA ASN A 150 -9.99 -19.36 0.49
C ASN A 150 -11.30 -18.63 0.11
N GLN A 151 -12.43 -19.00 0.70
CA GLN A 151 -13.74 -18.40 0.42
C GLN A 151 -13.85 -16.91 0.80
N PHE A 152 -12.97 -16.43 1.69
CA PHE A 152 -12.96 -15.04 2.16
C PHE A 152 -11.82 -14.23 1.54
N VAL A 153 -10.89 -14.86 0.82
CA VAL A 153 -9.76 -14.19 0.20
C VAL A 153 -10.23 -13.28 -0.95
N ASN A 154 -9.63 -12.10 -1.05
CA ASN A 154 -9.73 -11.25 -2.23
C ASN A 154 -8.45 -11.36 -3.06
N ASP A 155 -8.51 -12.10 -4.16
CA ASP A 155 -7.33 -12.34 -5.01
C ASP A 155 -6.76 -11.05 -5.61
N THR A 156 -7.61 -10.07 -5.96
CA THR A 156 -7.15 -8.75 -6.43
C THR A 156 -6.30 -8.05 -5.37
N LEU A 157 -6.72 -8.03 -4.11
CA LEU A 157 -5.92 -7.45 -3.01
C LEU A 157 -4.61 -8.22 -2.82
N VAL A 158 -4.63 -9.55 -2.88
CA VAL A 158 -3.43 -10.38 -2.74
C VAL A 158 -2.43 -10.11 -3.85
N ASP A 159 -2.88 -10.03 -5.10
CA ASP A 159 -2.02 -9.72 -6.23
C ASP A 159 -1.43 -8.31 -6.10
N LEU A 160 -2.23 -7.33 -5.68
CA LEU A 160 -1.74 -5.96 -5.47
C LEU A 160 -0.68 -5.87 -4.36
N LEU A 161 -0.86 -6.61 -3.25
CA LEU A 161 0.14 -6.69 -2.19
C LEU A 161 1.45 -7.34 -2.67
N LYS A 162 1.36 -8.38 -3.52
CA LYS A 162 2.55 -9.01 -4.11
C LYS A 162 3.30 -8.06 -5.03
N ILE A 163 2.60 -7.39 -5.94
CA ILE A 163 3.21 -6.44 -6.87
C ILE A 163 3.88 -5.28 -6.14
N GLU A 164 3.30 -4.83 -5.02
CA GLU A 164 3.84 -3.70 -4.26
C GLU A 164 5.01 -4.07 -3.36
N PHE A 165 4.97 -5.24 -2.72
CA PHE A 165 5.87 -5.59 -1.61
C PHE A 165 6.72 -6.87 -1.80
N ASP A 166 6.50 -7.68 -2.84
CA ASP A 166 7.20 -8.96 -3.06
C ASP A 166 8.31 -8.86 -4.12
N ASN A 167 9.26 -7.94 -3.90
CA ASN A 167 10.27 -7.59 -4.90
C ASN A 167 11.53 -8.47 -4.86
N GLU A 168 11.64 -9.41 -3.92
CA GLU A 168 12.86 -10.22 -3.69
C GLU A 168 13.27 -11.06 -4.91
N ASN A 169 12.31 -11.46 -5.77
CA ASN A 169 12.55 -12.29 -6.96
C ASN A 169 12.12 -11.59 -8.27
N LEU A 170 12.08 -10.26 -8.28
CA LEU A 170 11.65 -9.48 -9.43
C LEU A 170 12.63 -9.66 -10.61
N ASN A 171 12.06 -9.91 -11.79
CA ASN A 171 12.77 -10.07 -13.05
C ASN A 171 11.85 -9.60 -14.19
N SER A 172 12.38 -9.38 -15.40
CA SER A 172 11.60 -8.84 -16.52
C SER A 172 10.31 -9.62 -16.83
N LYS A 173 10.33 -10.96 -16.70
CA LYS A 173 9.14 -11.78 -16.96
C LYS A 173 8.05 -11.53 -15.91
N ASN A 174 8.43 -11.50 -14.64
CA ASN A 174 7.46 -11.22 -13.57
C ASN A 174 6.99 -9.76 -13.63
N ALA A 175 7.89 -8.81 -13.93
CA ALA A 175 7.53 -7.41 -14.10
C ALA A 175 6.52 -7.19 -15.25
N GLU A 176 6.70 -7.86 -16.38
CA GLU A 176 5.73 -7.84 -17.48
C GLU A 176 4.39 -8.50 -17.06
N SER A 177 4.44 -9.60 -16.30
CA SER A 177 3.23 -10.23 -15.75
C SER A 177 2.49 -9.29 -14.77
N ASP A 178 3.21 -8.55 -13.94
CA ASP A 178 2.65 -7.59 -12.99
C ASP A 178 1.98 -6.43 -13.74
N PHE A 179 2.62 -5.92 -14.80
CA PHE A 179 2.02 -4.94 -15.70
C PHE A 179 0.66 -5.42 -16.26
N TYR A 180 0.61 -6.64 -16.82
CA TYR A 180 -0.64 -7.19 -17.36
C TYR A 180 -1.68 -7.48 -16.29
N THR A 181 -1.25 -7.81 -15.06
CA THR A 181 -2.15 -8.01 -13.91
C THR A 181 -2.83 -6.70 -13.53
N LEU A 182 -2.08 -5.59 -13.43
CA LEU A 182 -2.64 -4.26 -13.17
C LEU A 182 -3.60 -3.82 -14.28
N LYS A 183 -3.20 -4.00 -15.54
CA LYS A 183 -4.04 -3.71 -16.70
C LYS A 183 -5.36 -4.51 -16.68
N LYS A 184 -5.30 -5.81 -16.35
CA LYS A 184 -6.48 -6.68 -16.21
C LYS A 184 -7.47 -6.15 -15.17
N TYR A 185 -6.97 -5.53 -14.10
CA TYR A 185 -7.80 -4.92 -13.05
C TYR A 185 -8.26 -3.48 -13.37
N GLY A 186 -7.87 -2.93 -14.53
CA GLY A 186 -8.18 -1.56 -14.92
C GLY A 186 -7.36 -0.50 -14.18
N LEU A 187 -6.20 -0.89 -13.62
CA LEU A 187 -5.29 -0.03 -12.86
C LEU A 187 -4.18 0.49 -13.78
N HIS A 188 -4.55 1.24 -14.81
CA HIS A 188 -3.61 1.70 -15.84
C HIS A 188 -2.67 2.79 -15.34
N GLN A 189 -3.06 3.63 -14.36
CA GLN A 189 -2.13 4.55 -13.74
C GLN A 189 -1.11 3.78 -12.91
N SER A 190 -1.54 2.80 -12.12
CA SER A 190 -0.61 1.91 -11.42
C SER A 190 0.34 1.17 -12.38
N ALA A 191 -0.15 0.72 -13.53
CA ALA A 191 0.67 0.07 -14.55
C ALA A 191 1.67 1.04 -15.21
N TYR A 192 1.29 2.30 -15.43
CA TYR A 192 2.22 3.34 -15.86
C TYR A 192 3.31 3.57 -14.81
N ASN A 193 2.91 3.69 -13.54
CA ASN A 193 3.82 3.91 -12.43
C ASN A 193 4.81 2.74 -12.29
N LEU A 194 4.37 1.49 -12.47
CA LEU A 194 5.26 0.33 -12.55
C LEU A 194 6.32 0.49 -13.65
N LEU A 195 5.95 1.03 -14.82
CA LEU A 195 6.88 1.21 -15.93
C LEU A 195 7.82 2.41 -15.78
N TYR A 196 7.52 3.43 -14.98
CA TYR A 196 8.27 4.69 -15.04
C TYR A 196 8.49 5.40 -13.71
N GLU A 197 7.84 4.96 -12.64
CA GLU A 197 7.82 5.66 -11.34
C GLU A 197 8.09 4.70 -10.17
N ARG A 198 8.56 3.47 -10.45
CA ARG A 198 8.89 2.46 -9.44
C ARG A 198 10.34 2.05 -9.58
N ALA A 199 11.15 2.48 -8.61
CA ALA A 199 12.58 2.17 -8.58
C ALA A 199 12.87 0.67 -8.62
N GLU A 200 11.99 -0.17 -8.05
CA GLU A 200 12.19 -1.63 -8.06
C GLU A 200 12.10 -2.22 -9.47
N TYR A 201 11.39 -1.55 -10.37
CA TYR A 201 11.17 -1.97 -11.75
C TYR A 201 12.07 -1.24 -12.75
N SER A 202 12.88 -0.25 -12.32
CA SER A 202 13.68 0.61 -13.22
C SER A 202 14.71 -0.19 -14.04
N GLU A 203 15.34 -1.19 -13.41
CA GLU A 203 16.39 -2.02 -14.01
C GLU A 203 15.84 -3.19 -14.83
N MET A 204 14.52 -3.39 -14.87
CA MET A 204 13.91 -4.46 -15.64
C MET A 204 13.96 -4.17 -17.14
N ASP A 205 14.48 -5.11 -17.93
CA ASP A 205 14.49 -5.05 -19.39
C ASP A 205 13.06 -5.28 -19.91
N LEU A 206 12.31 -4.19 -20.04
CA LEU A 206 10.92 -4.14 -20.49
C LEU A 206 10.83 -3.29 -21.76
N ASP A 207 10.01 -3.70 -22.72
CA ASP A 207 9.62 -2.85 -23.85
C ASP A 207 8.60 -1.80 -23.39
N ARG A 208 9.07 -0.83 -22.59
CA ARG A 208 8.22 0.16 -21.91
C ARG A 208 7.37 0.96 -22.89
N GLN A 209 7.91 1.29 -24.07
CA GLN A 209 7.18 2.04 -25.09
C GLN A 209 6.00 1.24 -25.64
N LYS A 210 6.21 -0.05 -25.96
CA LYS A 210 5.13 -0.94 -26.40
C LYS A 210 4.09 -1.12 -25.30
N LEU A 211 4.51 -1.43 -24.07
CA LEU A 211 3.59 -1.64 -22.95
C LEU A 211 2.78 -0.38 -22.63
N LYS A 212 3.40 0.81 -22.63
CA LYS A 212 2.73 2.09 -22.42
C LYS A 212 1.62 2.37 -23.44
N GLN A 213 1.80 1.97 -24.71
CA GLN A 213 0.78 2.14 -25.75
C GLN A 213 -0.51 1.34 -25.48
N GLU A 214 -0.44 0.33 -24.62
CA GLU A 214 -1.59 -0.48 -24.23
C GLU A 214 -2.42 0.13 -23.10
N LEU A 215 -1.98 1.25 -22.52
CA LEU A 215 -2.65 1.90 -21.41
C LEU A 215 -3.76 2.84 -21.89
N SER A 216 -4.88 2.86 -21.16
CA SER A 216 -6.01 3.74 -21.46
C SER A 216 -5.78 5.11 -20.86
N LYS A 217 -5.63 6.14 -21.70
CA LYS A 217 -5.47 7.54 -21.26
C LYS A 217 -6.81 8.15 -20.83
N ILE A 218 -6.75 9.05 -19.87
CA ILE A 218 -7.88 9.86 -19.40
C ILE A 218 -7.45 11.33 -19.24
N THR A 219 -8.40 12.23 -19.05
CA THR A 219 -8.16 13.68 -18.93
C THR A 219 -7.97 14.15 -17.49
N GLU A 220 -8.39 13.37 -16.51
CA GLU A 220 -8.34 13.73 -15.09
C GLU A 220 -7.50 12.74 -14.31
N TYR A 221 -6.62 13.25 -13.45
CA TYR A 221 -5.80 12.40 -12.60
C TYR A 221 -6.65 11.61 -11.58
N ARG A 222 -6.23 10.37 -11.33
CA ARG A 222 -6.73 9.53 -10.24
C ARG A 222 -5.56 8.97 -9.46
N ASN A 223 -5.69 8.91 -8.14
CA ASN A 223 -4.67 8.29 -7.28
C ASN A 223 -4.44 6.84 -7.70
N ALA A 224 -3.19 6.45 -7.91
CA ALA A 224 -2.83 5.08 -8.24
C ALA A 224 -2.81 4.18 -7.00
N TRP A 225 -2.95 2.87 -7.20
CA TRP A 225 -2.51 1.91 -6.20
C TRP A 225 -0.98 1.93 -6.09
N LEU A 226 -0.23 1.74 -7.18
CA LEU A 226 1.23 1.84 -7.12
C LEU A 226 1.66 3.30 -7.23
N ILE A 227 2.06 3.91 -6.11
CA ILE A 227 2.54 5.29 -6.10
C ILE A 227 3.96 5.40 -6.65
N ASP A 228 4.29 6.61 -7.08
CA ASP A 228 5.64 7.03 -7.42
C ASP A 228 6.60 6.89 -6.22
N THR A 229 7.68 6.16 -6.40
CA THR A 229 8.77 5.96 -5.42
C THR A 229 10.13 6.47 -5.93
N GLU A 230 10.19 7.10 -7.11
CA GLU A 230 11.45 7.62 -7.70
C GLU A 230 11.83 9.04 -7.25
N LYS A 231 11.17 9.57 -6.21
CA LYS A 231 11.38 10.93 -5.68
C LYS A 231 12.15 11.00 -4.37
#